data_AF-A0A226MW77-F1
#
_entry.id   AF-A0A226MW77-F1
#
_cell.length_a   1.000
_cell.length_b   1.000
_cell.length_c   1.000
_cell.angle_alpha   90.00
_cell.angle_beta   90.00
_cell.angle_gamma   90.00
#
_symmetry.space_group_name_H-M   'P 1'
#
loop_
_entity.id
_entity.type
_entity.pdbx_description
1 polymer ?
#
loop_
_entity_poly.entity_id
_entity_poly.type
_entity_poly.pdbx_seq_one_letter_code
_entity_poly.pdbx_strand_id
1 'polypeptide(L)'
;MADSEEDPAVFSSTCLPSDPRLLATVTNAYLGTRVYRDILHINGVYNGAAGDTHRADIPSPVNVRMAVPDGDVPFETFTLNTRTGTFSHVLQSPSYTATHQIYAHHSLVHLMAFSITIQRPAGTSQPITVQLQTPFVPTSQDLDLQRGPDFQEAQ
;
A
#
# COMPACT_ATOMS: atom_id res chain seq x y z
N MET A 1 -36.05 -5.57 -10.15
CA MET A 1 -34.73 -4.92 -10.23
C MET A 1 -33.88 -5.63 -9.20
N ALA A 2 -32.87 -6.38 -9.63
CA ALA A 2 -32.03 -7.13 -8.70
C ALA A 2 -31.15 -6.13 -7.96
N ASP A 3 -31.35 -6.02 -6.65
CA ASP A 3 -30.30 -5.51 -5.76
C ASP A 3 -29.08 -6.38 -6.01
N SER A 4 -28.06 -5.80 -6.63
CA SER A 4 -26.72 -6.37 -6.62
C SER A 4 -26.27 -6.34 -5.16
N GLU A 5 -26.49 -7.44 -4.46
CA GLU A 5 -26.09 -7.65 -3.07
C GLU A 5 -24.60 -7.30 -2.95
N GLU A 6 -24.30 -6.25 -2.18
CA GLU A 6 -22.95 -5.73 -1.98
C GLU A 6 -22.08 -6.85 -1.38
N ASP A 7 -20.89 -7.13 -1.95
CA ASP A 7 -20.04 -8.23 -1.46
C ASP A 7 -19.60 -7.92 -0.02
N PRO A 8 -20.00 -8.72 0.98
CA PRO A 8 -19.73 -8.43 2.39
C PRO A 8 -18.23 -8.49 2.76
N ALA A 9 -17.39 -9.00 1.86
CA ALA A 9 -15.93 -9.02 2.04
C ALA A 9 -15.22 -7.79 1.46
N VAL A 10 -15.94 -6.84 0.86
CA VAL A 10 -15.36 -5.70 0.13
C VAL A 10 -15.83 -4.40 0.76
N PHE A 11 -14.90 -3.66 1.36
CA PHE A 11 -15.17 -2.38 2.01
C PHE A 11 -14.61 -1.25 1.15
N SER A 12 -15.47 -0.37 0.64
CA SER A 12 -15.06 0.71 -0.27
C SER A 12 -15.44 2.09 0.24
N SER A 13 -14.62 3.09 -0.08
CA SER A 13 -14.84 4.50 0.23
C SER A 13 -14.23 5.39 -0.85
N THR A 14 -14.77 6.60 -1.04
CA THR A 14 -14.21 7.61 -1.94
C THR A 14 -13.16 8.50 -1.26
N CYS A 15 -12.95 8.33 0.04
CA CYS A 15 -11.93 9.03 0.80
C CYS A 15 -11.27 8.14 1.85
N LEU A 16 -10.03 8.49 2.20
CA LEU A 16 -9.34 7.90 3.33
C LEU A 16 -9.82 8.53 4.65
N PRO A 17 -9.78 7.77 5.77
CA PRO A 17 -10.00 8.35 7.09
C PRO A 17 -8.99 9.46 7.37
N SER A 18 -9.46 10.54 8.01
CA SER A 18 -8.61 11.66 8.43
C SER A 18 -7.64 11.29 9.55
N ASP A 19 -7.99 10.30 10.39
CA ASP A 19 -7.08 9.71 11.36
C ASP A 19 -6.28 8.56 10.71
N PRO A 20 -4.95 8.70 10.51
CA PRO A 20 -4.12 7.67 9.90
C PRO A 20 -4.12 6.34 10.68
N ARG A 21 -4.54 6.36 11.95
CA ARG A 21 -4.63 5.14 12.76
C ARG A 21 -5.72 4.19 12.29
N LEU A 22 -6.71 4.70 11.57
CA LEU A 22 -7.86 3.97 11.07
C LEU A 22 -7.67 3.49 9.62
N LEU A 23 -6.51 3.73 9.01
CA LEU A 23 -6.17 3.22 7.69
C LEU A 23 -6.18 1.69 7.68
N ALA A 24 -6.57 1.12 6.53
CA ALA A 24 -6.66 -0.32 6.33
C ALA A 24 -5.33 -1.01 6.67
N THR A 25 -5.42 -2.20 7.29
CA THR A 25 -4.26 -3.04 7.59
C THR A 25 -4.19 -4.18 6.58
N VAL A 26 -3.01 -4.40 6.01
CA VAL A 26 -2.70 -5.55 5.15
C VAL A 26 -1.68 -6.44 5.85
N THR A 27 -1.93 -7.75 5.91
CA THR A 27 -1.08 -8.70 6.63
C THR A 27 -1.29 -10.14 6.15
N ASN A 28 -0.25 -10.96 6.26
CA ASN A 28 -0.29 -12.41 6.10
C ASN A 28 0.06 -13.14 7.42
N ALA A 29 -0.14 -12.48 8.57
CA ALA A 29 0.26 -12.88 9.92
C ALA A 29 1.77 -12.94 10.21
N TYR A 30 2.63 -12.99 9.19
CA TYR A 30 4.09 -12.85 9.34
C TYR A 30 4.53 -11.39 9.15
N LEU A 31 4.13 -10.77 8.04
CA LEU A 31 4.31 -9.35 7.75
C LEU A 31 2.98 -8.61 7.95
N GLY A 32 3.05 -7.37 8.42
CA GLY A 32 1.87 -6.52 8.50
C GLY A 32 2.18 -5.04 8.49
N THR A 33 1.40 -4.27 7.74
CA THR A 33 1.48 -2.81 7.75
C THR A 33 0.10 -2.19 7.61
N ARG A 34 -0.06 -0.97 8.12
CA ARG A 34 -1.18 -0.11 7.73
C ARG A 34 -0.82 0.54 6.41
N VAL A 35 -1.78 0.60 5.49
CA VAL A 35 -1.56 1.20 4.18
C VAL A 35 -1.07 2.63 4.36
N TYR A 36 -0.06 3.00 3.58
CA TYR A 36 0.61 4.30 3.63
C TYR A 36 1.28 4.69 4.95
N ARG A 37 1.56 3.72 5.83
CA ARG A 37 2.41 3.93 7.00
C ARG A 37 3.87 3.65 6.65
N ASP A 38 4.78 4.41 7.21
CA ASP A 38 6.23 4.22 7.09
C ASP A 38 6.77 2.99 7.82
N ILE A 39 5.91 2.22 8.48
CA ILE A 39 6.31 1.13 9.36
C ILE A 39 5.63 -0.17 8.96
N LEU A 40 6.46 -1.17 8.72
CA LEU A 40 6.18 -2.58 8.59
C LEU A 40 6.49 -3.27 9.93
N HIS A 41 5.67 -4.24 10.33
CA HIS A 41 6.01 -5.13 11.44
C HIS A 41 6.24 -6.54 10.92
N ILE A 42 7.21 -7.23 11.52
CA ILE A 42 7.52 -8.64 11.27
C ILE A 42 7.30 -9.44 12.55
N ASN A 43 6.66 -10.60 12.41
CA ASN A 43 6.45 -11.51 13.51
C ASN A 43 7.80 -12.02 14.07
N GLY A 44 7.95 -11.99 15.40
CA GLY A 44 9.19 -12.40 16.06
C GLY A 44 10.26 -11.31 16.18
N VAL A 45 10.05 -10.12 15.58
CA VAL A 45 11.01 -9.01 15.69
C VAL A 45 10.49 -7.97 16.69
N TYR A 46 11.25 -7.79 17.76
CA TYR A 46 10.92 -6.94 18.91
C TYR A 46 12.13 -6.12 19.32
N ASN A 47 11.89 -4.97 19.94
CA ASN A 47 12.91 -4.14 20.55
C ASN A 47 12.45 -3.63 21.93
N GLY A 48 13.37 -3.02 22.67
CA GLY A 48 13.14 -2.52 24.02
C GLY A 48 13.59 -3.51 25.09
N ALA A 49 13.57 -3.04 26.35
CA ALA A 49 13.97 -3.84 27.51
C ALA A 49 12.95 -3.66 28.64
N ALA A 50 12.79 -4.69 29.48
CA ALA A 50 11.87 -4.69 30.60
C ALA A 50 10.44 -4.26 30.19
N GLY A 51 9.93 -3.18 30.78
CA GLY A 51 8.57 -2.66 30.53
C GLY A 51 8.36 -2.03 29.16
N ASP A 52 9.44 -1.70 28.44
CA ASP A 52 9.38 -0.98 27.17
C ASP A 52 9.48 -1.93 25.95
N THR A 53 9.23 -3.22 26.15
CA THR A 53 9.25 -4.22 25.07
C THR A 53 8.10 -3.99 24.09
N HIS A 54 8.41 -3.84 22.81
CA HIS A 54 7.43 -3.61 21.74
C HIS A 54 7.86 -4.29 20.43
N ARG A 55 6.93 -4.40 19.46
CA ARG A 55 7.27 -4.86 18.10
C ARG A 55 8.17 -3.82 17.46
N ALA A 56 9.27 -4.27 16.86
CA ALA A 56 10.22 -3.34 16.22
C ALA A 56 9.59 -2.66 15.00
N ASP A 57 9.81 -1.35 14.89
CA ASP A 57 9.41 -0.53 13.76
C ASP A 57 10.39 -0.72 12.59
N ILE A 58 10.01 -1.50 11.58
CA ILE A 58 10.81 -1.70 10.36
C ILE A 58 10.34 -0.70 9.30
N PRO A 59 11.24 0.03 8.60
CA PRO A 59 10.81 0.97 7.56
C PRO A 59 10.06 0.24 6.45
N SER A 60 8.89 0.75 6.07
CA SER A 60 7.99 0.12 5.10
C SER A 60 8.35 0.51 3.68
N PRO A 61 8.84 -0.42 2.84
CA PRO A 61 9.16 -0.13 1.43
C PRO A 61 7.92 0.01 0.55
N VAL A 62 6.73 -0.30 1.08
CA VAL A 62 5.45 -0.25 0.36
C VAL A 62 4.59 0.97 0.71
N ASN A 63 5.15 1.95 1.44
CA ASN A 63 4.52 3.25 1.55
C ASN A 63 4.66 4.02 0.24
N VAL A 64 3.85 3.65 -0.74
CA VAL A 64 3.78 4.31 -2.04
C VAL A 64 2.38 4.87 -2.21
N ARG A 65 2.25 6.11 -2.66
CA ARG A 65 0.96 6.71 -3.01
C ARG A 65 0.95 7.09 -4.47
N MET A 66 -0.15 6.82 -5.15
CA MET A 66 -0.40 7.40 -6.46
C MET A 66 -0.95 8.81 -6.27
N ALA A 67 -0.43 9.74 -7.06
CA ALA A 67 -0.96 11.09 -7.20
C ALA A 67 -1.10 11.42 -8.70
N VAL A 68 -2.10 12.23 -9.03
CA VAL A 68 -2.28 12.77 -10.37
C VAL A 68 -1.55 14.12 -10.45
N PRO A 69 -0.89 14.46 -11.57
CA PRO A 69 -0.30 15.78 -11.75
C PRO A 69 -1.31 16.92 -11.54
N ASP A 70 -0.83 18.07 -11.08
CA ASP A 70 -1.66 19.25 -10.80
C ASP A 70 -2.57 19.61 -11.98
N GLY A 71 -3.88 19.77 -11.71
CA GLY A 71 -4.88 20.22 -12.68
C GLY A 71 -5.96 19.19 -13.04
N ASP A 72 -5.73 17.89 -12.78
CA ASP A 72 -6.76 16.84 -12.92
C ASP A 72 -7.36 16.50 -11.54
N VAL A 73 -8.69 16.43 -11.47
CA VAL A 73 -9.41 15.96 -10.28
C VAL A 73 -9.94 14.55 -10.58
N PRO A 74 -9.18 13.48 -10.28
CA PRO A 74 -9.63 12.12 -10.52
C PRO A 74 -10.77 11.75 -9.60
N PHE A 75 -11.63 10.83 -10.05
CA PHE A 75 -12.50 10.12 -9.12
C PHE A 75 -11.68 9.02 -8.44
N GLU A 76 -11.68 9.01 -7.10
CA GLU A 76 -10.90 8.09 -6.32
C GLU A 76 -11.78 7.04 -5.63
N THR A 77 -11.29 5.81 -5.58
CA THR A 77 -11.91 4.74 -4.78
C THR A 77 -10.84 3.98 -4.03
N PHE A 78 -11.05 3.81 -2.73
CA PHE A 78 -10.22 3.03 -1.83
C PHE A 78 -11.00 1.82 -1.38
N THR A 79 -10.43 0.63 -1.55
CA THR A 79 -11.10 -0.64 -1.26
C THR A 79 -10.20 -1.54 -0.43
N LEU A 80 -10.72 -2.07 0.68
CA LEU A 80 -10.15 -3.20 1.39
C LEU A 80 -10.95 -4.46 1.05
N ASN A 81 -10.32 -5.43 0.40
CA ASN A 81 -10.89 -6.73 0.14
C ASN A 81 -10.37 -7.73 1.18
N THR A 82 -11.22 -8.12 2.13
CA THR A 82 -10.84 -9.04 3.22
C THR A 82 -10.74 -10.50 2.77
N ARG A 83 -11.37 -10.85 1.64
CA ARG A 83 -11.26 -12.19 1.04
C ARG A 83 -9.85 -12.46 0.53
N THR A 84 -9.22 -11.45 -0.07
CA THR A 84 -7.87 -11.58 -0.64
C THR A 84 -6.78 -10.94 0.23
N GLY A 85 -7.16 -10.19 1.27
CA GLY A 85 -6.22 -9.44 2.11
C GLY A 85 -5.53 -8.29 1.35
N THR A 86 -6.21 -7.71 0.36
CA THR A 86 -5.64 -6.70 -0.55
C THR A 86 -6.29 -5.34 -0.32
N PHE A 87 -5.47 -4.30 -0.26
CA PHE A 87 -5.93 -2.93 -0.37
C PHE A 87 -5.76 -2.43 -1.80
N SER A 88 -6.72 -1.68 -2.32
CA SER A 88 -6.71 -1.09 -3.65
C SER A 88 -7.03 0.39 -3.60
N HIS A 89 -6.29 1.20 -4.35
CA HIS A 89 -6.59 2.60 -4.65
C HIS A 89 -6.73 2.75 -6.16
N VAL A 90 -7.91 3.18 -6.60
CA VAL A 90 -8.24 3.39 -8.01
C VAL A 90 -8.38 4.89 -8.26
N LEU A 91 -7.62 5.40 -9.23
CA LEU A 91 -7.75 6.72 -9.79
C LEU A 91 -8.42 6.59 -11.16
N GLN A 92 -9.58 7.22 -11.34
CA GLN A 92 -10.30 7.24 -12.61
C GLN A 92 -10.28 8.65 -13.19
N SER A 93 -9.83 8.74 -14.44
CA SER A 93 -9.86 9.95 -15.26
C SER A 93 -10.51 9.63 -16.62
N PRO A 94 -10.86 10.63 -17.44
CA PRO A 94 -11.37 10.38 -18.79
C PRO A 94 -10.39 9.65 -19.71
N SER A 95 -9.08 9.78 -19.46
CA SER A 95 -8.02 9.29 -20.34
C SER A 95 -7.36 7.99 -19.87
N TYR A 96 -7.51 7.63 -18.59
CA TYR A 96 -6.99 6.38 -18.02
C TYR A 96 -7.63 6.03 -16.67
N THR A 97 -7.51 4.74 -16.32
CA THR A 97 -7.69 4.22 -14.96
C THR A 97 -6.34 3.75 -14.44
N ALA A 98 -5.92 4.22 -13.28
CA ALA A 98 -4.76 3.69 -12.58
C ALA A 98 -5.20 2.95 -11.31
N THR A 99 -4.67 1.77 -11.08
CA THR A 99 -4.98 0.92 -9.93
C THR A 99 -3.71 0.59 -9.20
N HIS A 100 -3.63 0.96 -7.92
CA HIS A 100 -2.57 0.60 -7.01
C HIS A 100 -3.09 -0.44 -6.04
N GLN A 101 -2.41 -1.58 -5.93
CA GLN A 101 -2.75 -2.62 -4.95
C GLN A 101 -1.60 -2.83 -3.99
N ILE A 102 -1.89 -2.98 -2.71
CA ILE A 102 -0.93 -3.33 -1.66
C ILE A 102 -1.40 -4.62 -0.99
N TYR A 103 -0.50 -5.58 -0.82
CA TYR A 103 -0.82 -6.86 -0.19
C TYR A 103 0.41 -7.54 0.42
N ALA A 104 0.18 -8.32 1.47
CA ALA A 104 1.15 -9.30 1.96
C ALA A 104 0.88 -10.63 1.26
N HIS A 105 1.88 -11.19 0.58
CA HIS A 105 1.69 -12.42 -0.18
C HIS A 105 1.41 -13.60 0.76
N HIS A 106 0.36 -14.38 0.49
CA HIS A 106 -0.06 -15.47 1.39
C HIS A 106 0.94 -16.65 1.38
N SER A 107 1.37 -17.12 0.20
CA SER A 107 2.32 -18.24 0.08
C SER A 107 3.79 -17.86 0.31
N LEU A 108 4.23 -16.72 -0.23
CA LEU A 108 5.56 -16.15 -0.02
C LEU A 108 5.52 -15.27 1.24
N VAL A 109 5.58 -15.90 2.40
CA VAL A 109 5.29 -15.24 3.69
C VAL A 109 6.21 -14.04 4.00
N HIS A 110 7.40 -13.98 3.40
CA HIS A 110 8.37 -12.89 3.56
C HIS A 110 8.21 -11.76 2.52
N LEU A 111 7.16 -11.80 1.68
CA LEU A 111 6.93 -10.80 0.63
C LEU A 111 5.74 -9.89 0.98
N MET A 112 6.03 -8.61 1.16
CA MET A 112 5.07 -7.51 1.07
C MET A 112 5.26 -6.83 -0.28
N ALA A 113 4.20 -6.66 -1.04
CA ALA A 113 4.28 -6.15 -2.40
C ALA A 113 3.22 -5.08 -2.66
N PHE A 114 3.51 -4.26 -3.65
CA PHE A 114 2.50 -3.45 -4.31
C PHE A 114 2.59 -3.61 -5.82
N SER A 115 1.50 -3.34 -6.52
CA SER A 115 1.43 -3.33 -7.98
C SER A 115 0.71 -2.07 -8.46
N ILE A 116 1.12 -1.55 -9.61
CA ILE A 116 0.45 -0.43 -10.27
C ILE A 116 0.07 -0.88 -11.67
N THR A 117 -1.21 -0.79 -11.99
CA THR A 117 -1.76 -1.14 -13.30
C THR A 117 -2.39 0.11 -13.90
N ILE A 118 -1.97 0.49 -15.10
CA ILE A 118 -2.53 1.62 -15.86
C ILE A 118 -3.29 1.06 -17.05
N GLN A 119 -4.57 1.39 -17.14
CA GLN A 119 -5.45 1.00 -18.24
C GLN A 119 -5.89 2.24 -19.00
N ARG A 120 -5.76 2.19 -20.33
CA ARG A 120 -6.10 3.28 -21.23
C ARG A 120 -7.33 2.90 -22.08
N PRO A 121 -8.32 3.79 -22.25
CA PRO A 121 -9.40 3.60 -23.21
C PRO A 121 -8.89 3.54 -24.65
N ALA A 122 -9.51 2.68 -25.47
CA ALA A 122 -9.18 2.56 -26.89
C ALA A 122 -9.31 3.90 -27.62
N GLY A 123 -8.40 4.19 -28.55
CA GLY A 123 -8.43 5.40 -29.38
C GLY A 123 -7.78 6.65 -28.78
N THR A 124 -7.20 6.56 -27.57
CA THR A 124 -6.37 7.64 -27.01
C THR A 124 -4.88 7.34 -27.22
N SER A 125 -4.07 8.36 -27.45
CA SER A 125 -2.62 8.21 -27.70
C SER A 125 -1.73 9.13 -26.83
N GLN A 126 -2.34 10.04 -26.08
CA GLN A 126 -1.61 11.02 -25.27
C GLN A 126 -0.84 10.34 -24.12
N PRO A 127 0.38 10.77 -23.78
CA PRO A 127 1.11 10.23 -22.64
C PRO A 127 0.27 10.24 -21.35
N ILE A 128 0.36 9.18 -20.55
CA ILE A 128 -0.24 9.11 -19.21
C ILE A 128 0.89 9.25 -18.21
N THR A 129 0.74 10.17 -17.27
CA THR A 129 1.67 10.37 -16.16
C THR A 129 0.94 10.11 -14.85
N VAL A 130 1.43 9.15 -14.08
CA VAL A 130 0.99 8.89 -12.70
C VAL A 130 2.20 9.10 -11.80
N GLN A 131 2.09 9.99 -10.82
CA GLN A 131 3.17 10.25 -9.88
C GLN A 131 3.13 9.24 -8.74
N LEU A 132 4.29 8.71 -8.38
CA LEU A 132 4.46 7.81 -7.24
C LEU A 132 5.22 8.54 -6.16
N GLN A 133 4.55 8.78 -5.04
CA GLN A 133 5.13 9.42 -3.86
C GLN A 133 5.57 8.33 -2.89
N THR A 134 6.85 8.32 -2.54
CA THR A 134 7.42 7.39 -1.55
C THR A 134 8.27 8.18 -0.54
N PRO A 135 7.87 8.23 0.75
CA PRO A 135 8.69 8.79 1.81
C PRO A 135 9.66 7.75 2.40
N PHE A 136 9.90 6.61 1.73
CA PHE A 136 10.71 5.53 2.29
C PHE A 136 12.13 5.99 2.61
N VAL A 137 12.52 5.78 3.86
CA VAL A 137 13.90 5.95 4.34
C VAL A 137 14.29 4.65 5.06
N PRO A 138 15.41 4.00 4.70
CA PRO A 138 15.83 2.72 5.29
C PRO A 138 16.49 2.92 6.67
N THR A 139 15.81 3.61 7.57
CA THR A 139 16.27 3.90 8.93
C THR A 139 15.22 3.50 9.94
N SER A 140 15.66 2.95 11.07
CA SER A 140 14.81 2.58 12.20
C SER A 140 15.51 3.01 13.49
N GLN A 141 14.72 3.37 14.50
CA GLN A 141 15.23 3.54 15.87
C GLN A 141 15.41 2.20 16.57
N ASP A 142 14.76 1.15 16.07
CA ASP A 142 14.74 -0.18 16.68
C ASP A 142 15.76 -1.15 16.12
N LEU A 143 16.29 -0.86 14.93
CA LEU A 143 17.13 -1.78 14.18
C LEU A 143 18.35 -1.06 13.59
N ASP A 144 19.51 -1.66 13.77
CA ASP A 144 20.72 -1.30 13.02
C ASP A 144 20.66 -1.96 11.64
N LEU A 145 20.08 -1.24 10.66
CA LEU A 145 19.92 -1.73 9.29
C LEU A 145 21.21 -1.55 8.48
N GLN A 146 21.73 -2.67 7.97
CA GLN A 146 22.93 -2.69 7.15
C GLN A 146 22.60 -3.09 5.72
N ARG A 147 23.30 -2.50 4.74
CA ARG A 147 23.14 -2.87 3.32
C ARG A 147 23.64 -4.31 3.13
N GLY A 148 22.76 -5.17 2.65
CA GLY A 148 23.11 -6.53 2.26
C GLY A 148 23.92 -6.56 0.96
N PRO A 149 24.66 -7.66 0.69
CA PRO A 149 25.43 -7.81 -0.55
C PRO A 149 24.55 -7.79 -1.81
N ASP A 150 23.27 -8.15 -1.68
CA ASP A 150 22.30 -8.18 -2.77
C ASP A 150 21.56 -6.84 -2.96
N PHE A 151 21.84 -5.82 -2.13
CA PHE A 151 21.21 -4.51 -2.27
C PHE A 151 21.80 -3.78 -3.49
N GLN A 152 21.11 -3.89 -4.61
CA GLN A 152 21.37 -3.07 -5.78
C GLN A 152 20.62 -1.75 -5.61
N GLU A 153 21.35 -0.65 -5.47
CA GLU A 153 20.73 0.69 -5.50
C GLU A 153 19.88 0.81 -6.77
N ALA A 154 18.66 1.35 -6.64
CA ALA A 154 17.85 1.65 -7.81
C ALA A 154 18.57 2.73 -8.64
N GLN A 155 19.09 2.35 -9.81
CA GLN A 155 19.63 3.29 -10.80
C GLN A 155 18.50 3.97 -11.58
#